data_AF-A0A3N6HYE8-F1
#
_entry.id   AF-A0A3N6HYE8-F1
#
_cell.length_a   1.000
_cell.length_b   1.000
_cell.length_c   1.000
_cell.angle_alpha   90.00
_cell.angle_beta   90.00
_cell.angle_gamma   90.00
#
_symmetry.space_group_name_H-M   'P 1'
#
loop_
_entity.id
_entity.type
_entity.pdbx_description
1 polymer ?
#
loop_
_entity_poly.entity_id
_entity_poly.type
_entity_poly.pdbx_seq_one_letter_code
_entity_poly.pdbx_strand_id
1 'polypeptide(L)' 'MVLPQNATELAGQLRERGFNPVGVDLSEVLKAGGSVKCCTLELRRNA' A
#
# COMPACT_ATOMS: atom_id res chain seq x y z
N MET A 1 6.96 1.47 2.45
CA MET A 1 5.57 1.89 2.18
C MET A 1 4.90 0.82 1.33
N VAL A 2 3.77 0.28 1.77
CA VAL A 2 3.12 -0.89 1.14
C VAL A 2 1.90 -0.42 0.35
N LEU A 3 1.74 -0.92 -0.87
CA LEU A 3 0.63 -0.61 -1.77
C LEU A 3 0.20 -1.86 -2.57
N PRO A 4 -1.01 -1.87 -3.15
CA PRO A 4 -1.39 -2.89 -4.13
C PRO A 4 -0.40 -2.94 -5.30
N GLN A 5 0.02 -4.13 -5.71
CA GLN A 5 0.99 -4.31 -6.79
C GLN A 5 0.55 -3.69 -8.14
N ASN A 6 -0.76 -3.54 -8.37
CA ASN A 6 -1.33 -2.94 -9.58
C ASN A 6 -1.31 -1.40 -9.58
N ALA A 7 -0.96 -0.74 -8.47
CA ALA A 7 -0.86 0.72 -8.39
C ALA A 7 0.49 1.23 -8.93
N THR A 8 0.78 0.93 -10.19
CA THR A 8 2.10 1.15 -10.84
C THR A 8 2.46 2.64 -10.97
N GLU A 9 1.51 3.50 -11.33
CA GLU A 9 1.75 4.94 -11.45
C GLU A 9 2.11 5.57 -10.10
N LEU A 10 1.33 5.26 -9.07
CA LEU A 10 1.58 5.72 -7.70
C LEU A 10 2.96 5.23 -7.22
N ALA A 11 3.32 3.98 -7.53
CA ALA A 11 4.64 3.44 -7.25
C ALA A 11 5.76 4.22 -7.97
N GLY A 12 5.55 4.65 -9.21
CA GLY A 12 6.47 5.51 -9.96
C GLY A 12 6.70 6.85 -9.28
N GLN A 13 5.62 7.58 -9.01
CA GLN A 13 5.66 8.90 -8.36
C GLN A 13 6.34 8.84 -6.98
N LEU A 14 6.17 7.75 -6.25
CA LEU A 14 6.78 7.58 -4.94
C LEU A 14 8.28 7.26 -5.04
N ARG A 15 8.71 6.50 -6.05
CA ARG A 15 10.14 6.29 -6.34
C ARG A 15 10.82 7.60 -6.72
N GLU A 16 10.19 8.43 -7.55
CA GLU A 16 10.72 9.76 -7.93
C GLU A 16 10.94 10.67 -6.71
N ARG A 17 10.14 10.50 -5.66
CA ARG A 17 10.26 11.22 -4.39
C ARG A 17 11.21 10.55 -3.39
N GLY A 18 11.93 9.50 -3.78
CA GLY A 18 12.91 8.79 -2.94
C GLY A 18 12.32 7.74 -1.99
N PHE A 19 11.04 7.38 -2.13
CA PHE A 19 10.47 6.28 -1.36
C PHE A 19 10.80 4.92 -2.01
N ASN A 20 10.84 3.87 -1.18
CA ASN A 20 10.92 2.48 -1.62
C ASN A 20 9.53 1.78 -1.51
N PRO A 21 8.65 1.90 -2.53
CA PRO A 21 7.35 1.23 -2.54
C PRO A 21 7.50 -0.30 -2.63
N VAL A 22 6.81 -1.01 -1.75
CA VAL A 22 6.68 -2.47 -1.77
C VAL A 22 5.29 -2.82 -2.31
N GLY A 23 5.25 -3.45 -3.48
CA GLY A 23 4.02 -3.95 -4.10
C GLY A 23 3.64 -5.30 -3.49
N VAL A 24 2.37 -5.46 -3.12
CA VAL A 24 1.82 -6.70 -2.56
C VAL A 24 0.59 -7.11 -3.36
N ASP A 25 0.43 -8.42 -3.60
CA ASP A 25 -0.81 -8.94 -4.17
C ASP A 25 -1.96 -8.83 -3.17
N LEU A 26 -2.96 -8.06 -3.55
CA LEU A 26 -4.19 -7.83 -2.77
C LEU A 26 -5.43 -8.04 -3.63
N SER A 27 -5.31 -8.80 -4.73
CA SER A 27 -6.41 -9.02 -5.69
C SER A 27 -7.72 -9.45 -5.04
N GLU A 28 -7.69 -10.39 -4.09
CA GLU A 28 -8.90 -10.84 -3.38
C GLU A 28 -9.46 -9.78 -2.41
N VAL A 29 -8.58 -9.04 -1.74
CA VAL A 29 -8.99 -7.96 -0.82
C VAL A 29 -9.63 -6.80 -1.60
N LEU A 30 -9.09 -6.46 -2.77
CA LEU A 30 -9.65 -5.45 -3.67
C LEU A 30 -11.04 -5.85 -4.16
N LYS A 31 -11.24 -7.13 -4.54
CA LYS A 31 -12.57 -7.65 -4.91
C LYS A 31 -13.57 -7.53 -3.76
N ALA A 32 -13.12 -7.68 -2.52
CA ALA A 32 -13.92 -7.48 -1.31
C ALA A 32 -14.10 -6.00 -0.91
N GLY A 33 -13.55 -5.04 -1.67
CA GLY A 33 -13.66 -3.60 -1.41
C GLY A 33 -12.62 -3.01 -0.45
N GLY A 34 -11.59 -3.77 -0.09
CA GLY A 34 -10.52 -3.37 0.82
C GLY A 34 -9.20 -2.97 0.13
N SER A 35 -8.19 -2.60 0.91
CA SER A 35 -6.80 -2.33 0.48
C SER A 35 -5.83 -2.48 1.66
N VAL A 36 -4.53 -2.24 1.46
CA VAL A 36 -3.47 -2.38 2.49
C VAL A 36 -3.88 -1.79 3.84
N LYS A 37 -4.43 -0.57 3.84
CA LYS A 37 -4.77 0.13 5.09
C LYS A 37 -5.86 -0.58 5.91
N CYS A 38 -6.88 -1.12 5.26
CA CYS A 38 -7.95 -1.83 5.97
C CYS A 38 -7.49 -3.17 6.58
N CYS A 39 -6.33 -3.68 6.14
CA CYS A 39 -5.69 -4.87 6.70
C CYS A 39 -4.72 -4.56 7.86
N THR A 40 -4.66 -3.31 8.33
CA THR A 40 -3.73 -2.91 9.39
C THR A 40 -4.46 -2.31 10.59
N LEU A 41 -3.97 -2.60 11.79
CA LEU A 41 -4.39 -1.97 13.04
C LEU A 41 -3.18 -1.33 13.71
N GLU A 42 -3.20 -0.01 13.88
CA GLU A 42 -2.14 0.70 14.60
C GLU A 42 -2.32 0.50 16.11
N LEU A 43 -1.44 -0.27 16.74
CA LEU A 43 -1.50 -0.55 18.18
C LEU A 43 -0.89 0.57 19.04
N ARG A 44 0.03 1.35 18.46
CA ARG A 44 0.71 2.46 19.12
C ARG A 44 0.94 3.55 18.08
N ARG A 45 0.47 4.75 18.38
CA ARG A 45 0.83 5.95 17.62
C ARG A 45 1.79 6.73 18.51
N ASN A 46 3.08 6.58 18.24
CA ASN A 46 4.08 7.41 18.90
C ASN A 46 3.84 8.85 18.42
N ALA A 47 3.57 9.75 19.38
CA ALA A 47 3.46 11.18 19.14
C ALA A 47 4.84 11.81 18.93
#